data_AF-A0A542EJF7-F1
#
_entry.id   AF-A0A542EJF7-F1
#
_cell.length_a   1.000
_cell.length_b   1.000
_cell.length_c   1.000
_cell.angle_alpha   90.00
_cell.angle_beta   90.00
_cell.angle_gamma   90.00
#
_symmetry.space_group_name_H-M   'P 1'
#
loop_
_entity.id
_entity.type
_entity.pdbx_description
1 polymer ?
#
loop_
_entity_poly.entity_id
_entity_poly.type
_entity_poly.pdbx_seq_one_letter_code
_entity_poly.pdbx_strand_id
1 'polypeptide(L)' 'MRAVVWAAMIPTDHVLDLFAVPGALEPLAGGQGNSVRAGDLVLSPGRNPQLQSRLSPMLAAGRRARHASGA' A
#
# COMPACT_ATOMS: atom_id res chain seq x y z
N MET A 1 -10.85 -24.73 -3.44
CA MET A 1 -9.55 -24.25 -2.94
C MET A 1 -9.85 -23.08 -2.00
N ARG A 2 -9.62 -23.21 -0.69
CA ARG A 2 -10.01 -22.16 0.29
C ARG A 2 -8.79 -21.28 0.56
N ALA A 3 -8.88 -19.99 0.24
CA ALA A 3 -7.89 -19.01 0.66
C ALA A 3 -7.89 -18.97 2.19
N VAL A 4 -6.76 -19.35 2.78
CA VAL A 4 -6.48 -19.17 4.20
C VAL A 4 -6.23 -17.68 4.40
N VAL A 5 -7.27 -16.96 4.83
CA VAL A 5 -7.19 -15.53 5.16
C VAL A 5 -6.55 -15.43 6.54
N TRP A 6 -5.24 -15.21 6.58
CA TRP A 6 -4.60 -14.71 7.80
C TRP A 6 -5.12 -13.29 8.01
N ALA A 7 -5.38 -12.90 9.26
CA ALA A 7 -6.03 -11.65 9.62
C ALA A 7 -5.17 -10.44 9.25
N ALA A 8 -5.12 -10.11 7.96
CA ALA A 8 -4.64 -8.83 7.49
C ALA A 8 -5.58 -7.76 8.05
N MET A 9 -5.03 -6.66 8.54
CA MET A 9 -5.82 -5.47 8.84
C MET A 9 -6.43 -4.98 7.52
N ILE A 10 -7.70 -5.31 7.29
CA ILE A 10 -8.42 -4.94 6.08
C ILE A 10 -8.68 -3.42 6.12
N PRO A 11 -8.20 -2.65 5.13
CA PRO A 11 -8.54 -1.24 5.00
C PRO A 11 -10.05 -1.04 4.93
N THR A 12 -10.56 0.01 5.55
CA THR A 12 -12.00 0.32 5.50
C THR A 12 -12.40 0.79 4.10
N ASP A 13 -13.67 0.60 3.73
CA ASP A 13 -14.21 1.06 2.43
C ASP A 13 -13.98 2.56 2.22
N HIS A 14 -14.07 3.35 3.29
CA HIS A 14 -13.78 4.79 3.24
C HIS A 14 -12.36 5.08 2.73
N VAL A 15 -11.36 4.31 3.15
CA VAL A 15 -9.97 4.49 2.66
C VAL A 15 -9.86 4.13 1.18
N LEU A 16 -10.58 3.12 0.70
CA LEU A 16 -10.55 2.73 -0.72
C LEU A 16 -11.23 3.77 -1.60
N ASP A 17 -12.33 4.36 -1.11
CA ASP A 17 -13.06 5.43 -1.79
C ASP A 17 -12.21 6.69 -1.99
N LEU A 18 -11.33 7.05 -1.03
CA LEU A 18 -10.37 8.16 -1.17
C LEU A 18 -9.45 8.03 -2.38
N PHE A 19 -9.23 6.80 -2.86
CA PHE A 19 -8.39 6.52 -4.02
C PHE A 19 -9.20 6.06 -5.25
N ALA A 20 -10.54 6.11 -5.18
CA ALA A 20 -11.46 5.67 -6.24
C ALA A 20 -11.18 4.24 -6.76
N VAL A 21 -10.76 3.34 -5.87
CA VAL A 21 -10.38 1.97 -6.25
C VAL A 21 -11.53 1.02 -5.96
N PRO A 22 -11.97 0.19 -6.93
CA PRO A 22 -12.99 -0.81 -6.68
C PRO A 22 -12.54 -1.83 -5.62
N GLY A 23 -13.42 -2.11 -4.65
CA GLY A 23 -13.13 -2.70 -3.34
C GLY A 23 -12.73 -4.18 -3.30
N ALA A 24 -12.22 -4.77 -4.38
CA ALA A 24 -11.68 -6.12 -4.33
C ALA A 24 -10.25 -6.09 -3.76
N LEU A 25 -10.12 -6.44 -2.47
CA LEU A 25 -8.83 -6.53 -1.80
C LEU A 25 -8.23 -7.93 -1.97
N GLU A 26 -7.02 -7.99 -2.52
CA GLU A 26 -6.26 -9.22 -2.69
C GLU A 26 -5.03 -9.22 -1.77
N PRO A 27 -4.75 -10.30 -1.03
CA PRO A 27 -3.51 -10.41 -0.26
C PRO A 27 -2.29 -10.30 -1.19
N LEU A 28 -1.32 -9.45 -0.82
CA LEU A 28 -0.12 -9.28 -1.62
C LEU A 28 0.93 -10.32 -1.23
N ALA A 29 1.34 -11.17 -2.20
CA ALA A 29 2.44 -12.11 -2.01
C ALA A 29 3.73 -11.37 -1.63
N GLY A 30 4.43 -11.86 -0.60
CA GLY A 30 5.61 -11.17 -0.03
C GLY A 30 5.28 -10.01 0.91
N GLY A 31 4.01 -9.66 1.10
CA GLY A 31 3.52 -8.58 1.98
C GLY A 31 3.51 -8.89 3.47
N GLN A 32 4.21 -9.95 3.91
CA GLN A 32 4.31 -10.42 5.31
C GLN A 32 2.95 -10.54 6.03
N GLY A 33 1.89 -10.89 5.30
CA GLY A 33 0.55 -11.12 5.84
C GLY A 33 -0.30 -9.88 6.11
N ASN A 34 0.25 -8.67 5.97
CA ASN A 34 -0.45 -7.42 6.32
C ASN A 34 -0.68 -6.48 5.14
N SER A 35 -0.14 -6.79 3.97
CA SER A 35 -0.32 -5.94 2.77
C SER A 35 -1.39 -6.50 1.86
N VAL A 36 -2.22 -5.61 1.33
CA VAL A 36 -3.28 -5.92 0.36
C VAL A 36 -3.14 -5.05 -0.87
N ARG A 37 -3.58 -5.57 -2.01
CA ARG A 37 -3.67 -4.90 -3.29
C ARG A 37 -5.13 -4.62 -3.63
N ALA A 38 -5.44 -3.42 -4.09
CA ALA A 38 -6.71 -3.06 -4.73
C ALA A 38 -6.36 -2.41 -6.07
N GLY A 39 -6.71 -3.03 -7.20
CA GLY A 39 -6.27 -2.53 -8.51
C GLY A 39 -4.75 -2.33 -8.56
N ASP A 40 -4.28 -1.10 -8.79
CA ASP A 40 -2.84 -0.74 -8.77
C ASP A 40 -2.37 -0.13 -7.45
N LEU A 41 -3.26 -0.04 -6.45
CA LEU A 41 -2.95 0.46 -5.11
C LEU A 41 -2.48 -0.68 -4.21
N VAL A 42 -1.35 -0.46 -3.53
CA VAL A 42 -0.87 -1.34 -2.45
C VAL A 42 -1.03 -0.63 -1.12
N LEU A 43 -1.72 -1.30 -0.19
CA LEU A 43 -1.95 -0.85 1.17
C LEU A 43 -1.16 -1.75 2.12
N SER A 44 -0.24 -1.16 2.88
CA SER A 44 0.62 -1.86 3.85
C SER A 44 0.48 -1.25 5.25
N PRO A 45 -0.66 -1.46 5.93
CA PRO A 45 -0.88 -0.98 7.30
C PRO A 45 0.15 -1.55 8.29
N GLY A 46 0.33 -0.83 9.41
CA GLY A 46 1.19 -1.28 10.51
C GLY A 46 2.70 -1.27 10.19
N ARG A 47 3.15 -0.49 9.20
CA ARG A 47 4.58 -0.36 8.91
C ARG A 47 5.34 0.13 10.14
N ASN A 48 6.46 -0.52 10.43
CA ASN A 48 7.34 -0.18 11.54
C ASN A 48 7.68 1.33 11.54
N PRO A 49 7.41 2.08 12.63
CA PRO A 49 7.62 3.53 12.69
C PRO A 49 9.08 3.97 12.45
N GLN A 50 10.05 3.20 12.95
CA GLN A 50 11.48 3.48 12.76
C GLN A 50 11.89 3.30 11.30
N LEU A 51 11.37 2.25 10.64
CA LEU A 51 11.58 2.05 9.20
C LEU A 51 10.89 3.15 8.37
N GLN A 52 9.66 3.53 8.73
CA GLN A 52 8.93 4.60 8.06
C GLN A 52 9.67 5.95 8.15
N SER A 53 10.21 6.30 9.33
CA SER A 53 10.99 7.52 9.54
C SER A 53 12.26 7.55 8.67
N ARG A 54 12.94 6.41 8.53
CA ARG A 54 14.12 6.27 7.66
C ARG A 54 13.78 6.36 6.16
N LEU A 55 12.67 5.77 5.72
CA LEU A 55 12.30 5.73 4.29
C LEU A 55 11.63 7.02 3.79
N SER A 56 10.94 7.76 4.67
CA SER A 56 10.13 8.94 4.27
C SER A 56 10.94 9.99 3.48
N PRO A 57 12.18 10.37 3.88
CA PRO A 57 12.98 11.32 3.12
C PRO A 57 13.34 10.83 1.70
N MET A 58 13.69 9.54 1.55
CA MET A 58 14.05 8.95 0.26
C MET A 58 12.86 8.84 -0.69
N LEU A 59 11.69 8.44 -0.18
CA LEU A 59 10.44 8.37 -0.93
C LEU A 59 9.98 9.76 -1.39
N ALA A 60 10.16 10.79 -0.54
CA ALA A 60 9.88 12.18 -0.91
C ALA A 60 10.85 12.72 -1.98
N ALA A 61 12.14 12.38 -1.90
CA ALA A 61 13.14 12.78 -2.89
C ALA A 61 12.89 12.13 -4.26
N GLY A 62 12.55 10.83 -4.31
CA GLY A 62 12.24 10.12 -5.54
C GLY A 62 11.00 10.65 -6.29
N ARG A 63 10.05 11.26 -5.58
CA ARG A 63 8.84 11.88 -6.16
C ARG A 63 9.14 13.16 -6.95
N ARG A 64 10.21 13.90 -6.64
CA ARG A 64 10.60 15.11 -7.38
C ARG A 64 11.25 14.80 -8.73
N ALA A 65 12.06 13.74 -8.81
CA ALA A 65 12.80 13.41 -10.02
C ALA A 65 11.89 12.97 -11.20
N ARG A 66 10.72 12.38 -10.93
CA ARG A 66 9.80 11.93 -11.98
C ARG A 66 8.88 13.02 -12.55
N HIS A 67 8.77 14.19 -11.91
CA HIS A 67 8.05 15.34 -12.45
C HIS A 67 8.94 16.30 -13.25
N ALA A 68 10.27 16.20 -13.14
CA ALA A 68 11.21 17.09 -13.81
C ALA A 68 11.62 16.65 -15.23
N SER A 69 11.11 15.51 -15.72
CA SER A 69 11.48 14.91 -17.01
C SER A 69 10.33 14.95 -18.04
N GLY A 70 9.42 15.92 -17.93
CA GLY A 70 8.25 16.06 -18.79
C GLY A 70 7.99 17.50 -19.23
N ALA A 71 9.04 18.29 -19.44
CA ALA A 71 8.98 19.63 -20.05
C ALA A 71 9.89 19.67 -21.28
#